data_AF-A0A939I417-F1
#
_entry.id   AF-A0A939I417-F1
#
_cell.length_a   1.000
_cell.length_b   1.000
_cell.length_c   1.000
_cell.angle_alpha   90.00
_cell.angle_beta   90.00
_cell.angle_gamma   90.00
#
_symmetry.space_group_name_H-M   'P 1'
#
loop_
_entity.id
_entity.type
_entity.pdbx_description
1 polymer ?
#
loop_
_entity_poly.entity_id
_entity_poly.type
_entity_poly.pdbx_seq_one_letter_code
_entity_poly.pdbx_strand_id
1 'polypeptide(L)' 'MSLQYLIDENVNPLYPKQIRRKEPSIIIKVVGEPETPAKSTLDPEILYWCEENNLGAISLL' A
#
# COMPACT_ATOMS: atom_id res chain seq x y z
N MET A 1 -12.86 11.94 4.14
CA MET A 1 -11.75 11.07 4.58
C MET A 1 -11.72 9.87 3.66
N SER A 2 -10.74 9.80 2.75
CA SER A 2 -10.53 8.64 1.89
C SER A 2 -9.67 7.62 2.64
N LEU A 3 -10.13 6.37 2.74
CA LEU A 3 -9.27 5.29 3.22
C LEU A 3 -8.13 5.10 2.24
N GLN A 4 -6.90 5.08 2.74
CA GLN A 4 -5.72 4.87 1.93
C GLN A 4 -4.89 3.73 2.51
N TYR A 5 -4.44 2.83 1.63
CA TYR A 5 -3.69 1.66 2.03
C TYR A 5 -2.44 1.45 1.19
N LEU A 6 -1.36 1.03 1.85
CA LEU A 6 -0.16 0.53 1.19
C LEU A 6 -0.17 -1.01 1.19
N ILE A 7 0.03 -1.59 0.02
CA ILE A 7 0.13 -3.04 -0.20
C ILE A 7 1.59 -3.40 -0.41
N ASP A 8 2.05 -4.41 0.31
CA ASP A 8 3.40 -4.93 0.20
C ASP A 8 3.70 -5.58 -1.16
N GLU A 9 4.97 -5.60 -1.57
CA GLU A 9 5.40 -6.18 -2.85
C GLU A 9 5.18 -7.69 -2.94
N ASN A 10 5.13 -8.39 -1.79
CA ASN A 10 4.91 -9.82 -1.71
C ASN A 10 3.43 -10.22 -1.85
N VAL A 11 2.51 -9.25 -1.75
CA VAL A 11 1.07 -9.49 -1.90
C VAL A 11 0.74 -9.70 -3.38
N ASN A 12 -0.15 -10.66 -3.66
CA ASN A 12 -0.54 -10.96 -5.03
C ASN A 12 -1.11 -9.71 -5.74
N PRO A 13 -0.58 -9.30 -6.91
CA PRO A 13 -1.00 -8.09 -7.61
C PRO A 13 -2.46 -8.12 -8.11
N LEU A 14 -3.14 -9.26 -8.02
CA LEU A 14 -4.58 -9.35 -8.26
C LEU A 14 -5.39 -8.62 -7.18
N TYR A 15 -4.93 -8.58 -5.93
CA TYR A 15 -5.63 -7.90 -4.84
C TYR A 15 -5.76 -6.38 -5.07
N PRO A 16 -4.68 -5.60 -5.32
CA PRO A 16 -4.81 -4.18 -5.61
C PRO A 16 -5.76 -3.93 -6.78
N LYS A 17 -5.68 -4.75 -7.85
CA LYS A 17 -6.57 -4.65 -9.00
C LYS A 17 -8.03 -4.90 -8.64
N GLN A 18 -8.31 -5.92 -7.83
CA GLN A 18 -9.67 -6.25 -7.40
C GLN A 18 -10.24 -5.21 -6.44
N ILE A 19 -9.44 -4.69 -5.51
CA ILE A 19 -9.88 -3.66 -4.56
C ILE A 19 -10.18 -2.36 -5.31
N ARG A 20 -9.26 -1.89 -6.17
CA ARG A 20 -9.48 -0.71 -7.03
C ARG A 20 -10.76 -0.85 -7.87
N ARG A 21 -11.11 -2.07 -8.28
CA ARG A 21 -12.34 -2.34 -9.06
C ARG A 21 -13.61 -2.39 -8.20
N LYS A 22 -13.55 -3.01 -7.02
CA LYS A 22 -14.71 -3.19 -6.14
C LYS A 22 -15.03 -1.94 -5.32
N GLU A 23 -13.99 -1.27 -4.84
CA GLU A 23 -14.07 -0.11 -3.94
C GLU A 23 -13.16 1.01 -4.47
N PRO A 24 -13.58 1.73 -5.53
CA PRO A 24 -12.77 2.79 -6.14
C PRO A 24 -12.60 4.03 -5.24
N SER A 25 -13.35 4.11 -4.14
CA SER A 25 -13.24 5.13 -3.10
C SER A 25 -12.02 4.93 -2.20
N ILE A 26 -11.40 3.74 -2.22
CA ILE A 26 -10.21 3.40 -1.46
C ILE A 26 -8.97 3.65 -2.32
N ILE A 27 -8.03 4.44 -1.81
CA ILE A 27 -6.77 4.71 -2.48
C ILE A 27 -5.79 3.59 -2.13
N ILE A 28 -5.45 2.76 -3.11
CA ILE A 28 -4.52 1.64 -2.95
C ILE A 28 -3.18 2.01 -3.60
N LYS A 29 -2.11 2.01 -2.81
CA LYS A 29 -0.71 2.15 -3.22
C LYS A 29 -0.01 0.80 -3.09
N VAL A 30 0.95 0.49 -3.96
CA VAL A 30 1.74 -0.76 -3.90
C VAL A 30 3.21 -0.44 -3.74
N VAL A 31 3.95 -1.18 -2.90
CA VAL A 31 5.40 -1.05 -2.78
C VAL A 31 6.07 -1.28 -4.15
N GLY A 32 6.94 -0.35 -4.54
CA GLY A 32 7.60 -0.34 -5.85
C GLY A 32 6.82 0.32 -6.99
N GLU A 33 5.65 0.91 -6.72
CA GLU A 33 4.97 1.85 -7.64
C GLU A 33 5.56 3.28 -7.50
N PRO A 34 5.25 4.20 -8.43
CA PRO A 34 5.61 5.61 -8.25
C PRO A 34 5.03 6.19 -6.96
N GLU A 35 5.78 7.06 -6.30
CA GLU A 35 5.37 7.72 -5.04
C GLU A 35 5.08 6.75 -3.87
N THR A 36 5.72 5.58 -3.89
CA THR A 36 5.74 4.61 -2.79
C THR A 36 7.17 4.18 -2.47
N PRO A 37 7.41 3.49 -1.33
CA PRO A 37 8.71 2.92 -1.04
C PRO A 37 9.19 2.00 -2.16
N ALA A 38 10.50 1.94 -2.35
CA ALA A 38 11.09 1.04 -3.33
C ALA A 38 10.85 -0.43 -2.95
N LYS A 39 10.99 -1.32 -3.93
CA LYS A 39 11.05 -2.75 -3.67
C LYS A 39 12.19 -3.07 -2.71
N SER A 40 11.96 -4.00 -1.80
CA SER A 40 12.89 -4.39 -0.74
C SER A 40 13.25 -3.28 0.26
N THR A 41 12.44 -2.22 0.36
CA THR A 41 12.51 -1.30 1.51
C THR A 41 12.21 -2.08 2.79
N LEU A 42 12.99 -1.82 3.84
CA LEU A 42 12.84 -2.52 5.12
C LEU A 42 11.50 -2.16 5.79
N ASP A 43 10.91 -3.12 6.50
CA ASP A 43 9.65 -2.92 7.22
C ASP A 43 9.63 -1.65 8.10
N PRO A 44 10.70 -1.31 8.87
CA PRO A 44 10.70 -0.09 9.68
C PRO A 44 10.59 1.17 8.82
N GLU A 45 11.25 1.23 7.67
CA GLU A 45 11.16 2.36 6.74
C GLU A 45 9.77 2.45 6.09
N ILE A 46 9.15 1.31 5.78
CA ILE A 46 7.76 1.26 5.29
C ILE A 46 6.79 1.80 6.34
N LEU A 47 6.99 1.46 7.62
CA LEU A 47 6.16 1.96 8.72
C LEU A 47 6.31 3.47 8.92
N TYR A 48 7.54 3.99 8.94
CA TYR A 48 7.77 5.44 8.99
C TYR A 48 7.13 6.17 7.81
N TRP A 49 7.26 5.61 6.60
CA TRP A 49 6.64 6.18 5.42
C TRP A 49 5.11 6.16 5.51
N CYS A 50 4.51 5.08 6.03
CA CYS A 50 3.06 5.01 6.26
C CYS A 50 2.60 6.07 7.27
N GLU A 51 3.37 6.30 8.34
CA GLU A 51 3.09 7.31 9.36
C GLU A 51 3.12 8.72 8.76
N GLU A 52 4.16 9.07 7.99
CA GLU A 52 4.28 10.38 7.32
C GLU A 52 3.15 10.63 6.32
N ASN A 53 2.65 9.59 5.67
CA ASN A 53 1.62 9.68 4.63
C ASN A 53 0.20 9.46 5.17
N ASN A 54 0.00 9.24 6.47
CA ASN A 54 -1.28 8.88 7.09
C ASN A 54 -1.98 7.70 6.39
N LEU A 55 -1.19 6.68 6.04
CA LEU A 55 -1.64 5.47 5.35
C LEU A 55 -1.81 4.31 6.33
N GLY A 56 -2.87 3.51 6.16
CA GLY A 56 -2.93 2.20 6.79
C GLY A 56 -2.02 1.24 6.02
N ALA A 57 -1.05 0.60 6.66
CA ALA A 57 -0.34 -0.51 6.03
C ALA A 57 -1.27 -1.72 5.99
N ILE A 58 -1.61 -2.23 4.79
CA ILE A 58 -2.17 -3.57 4.65
C ILE A 58 -0.98 -4.49 4.38
N SER A 59 -0.24 -4.76 5.45
CA SER A 59 0.55 -5.99 5.54
C SER A 59 -0.34 -7.00 6.26
N LEU A 60 -1.19 -7.69 5.49
CA LEU A 60 -1.99 -8.81 5.96
C LEU A 60 -1.24 -10.10 5.57
N LEU A 61 -0.35 -10.54 6.46
CA LEU A 61 0.10 -11.92 6.78
C LEU A 61 1.57 -11.95 7.22
#